data_AF-A0A843GT80-F1
#
_entry.id   AF-A0A843GT80-F1
#
_cell.length_a   1.000
_cell.length_b   1.000
_cell.length_c   1.000
_cell.angle_alpha   90.00
_cell.angle_beta   90.00
_cell.angle_gamma   90.00
#
_symmetry.space_group_name_H-M   'P 1'
#
loop_
_entity.id
_entity.type
_entity.pdbx_description
1 polymer ?
#
loop_
_entity_poly.entity_id
_entity_poly.type
_entity_poly.pdbx_seq_one_letter_code
_entity_poly.pdbx_strand_id
1 'polypeptide(L)'
;MIIKGLKFVQTCFACPEQYDVFDSKQTKVGYVRLRWGNLTAECPDCGGEYVYEHSFEDSLKGCFSDSDERKKYLELIADCILISKRS
;
A
#
# COMPACT_ATOMS: atom_id res chain seq x y z
N MET A 1 9.70 0.10 5.23
CA MET A 1 9.64 1.58 5.37
C MET A 1 8.67 1.94 6.48
N ILE A 2 8.90 3.02 7.24
CA ILE A 2 7.94 3.51 8.24
C ILE A 2 7.40 4.85 7.76
N ILE A 3 6.08 4.98 7.69
CA ILE A 3 5.37 6.20 7.28
C ILE A 3 4.27 6.47 8.29
N LYS A 4 4.26 7.65 8.91
CA LYS A 4 3.20 8.07 9.86
C LYS A 4 2.91 7.04 10.97
N GLY A 5 3.95 6.30 11.39
CA GLY A 5 3.85 5.26 12.41
C GLY A 5 3.39 3.88 11.90
N LEU A 6 3.07 3.75 10.61
CA LEU A 6 2.78 2.47 9.95
C LEU A 6 4.05 1.91 9.30
N LYS A 7 4.33 0.63 9.53
CA LYS A 7 5.46 -0.10 8.97
C LYS A 7 5.02 -0.86 7.73
N PHE A 8 5.43 -0.38 6.56
CA PHE A 8 5.28 -1.04 5.28
C PHE A 8 6.43 -2.03 5.09
N VAL A 9 6.13 -3.32 5.14
CA VAL A 9 7.07 -4.41 4.92
C VAL A 9 6.86 -4.91 3.51
N GLN A 10 7.86 -4.73 2.65
CA GLN A 10 7.81 -5.26 1.30
C GLN A 10 7.91 -6.79 1.36
N THR A 11 6.88 -7.48 0.87
CA THR A 11 6.83 -8.95 0.84
C THR A 11 7.27 -9.49 -0.52
N CYS A 12 7.02 -8.74 -1.58
CA CYS A 12 7.51 -9.02 -2.92
C CYS A 12 7.95 -7.72 -3.61
N PHE A 13 9.17 -7.74 -4.16
CA PHE A 13 9.74 -6.64 -4.96
C PHE A 13 9.42 -6.77 -6.47
N ALA A 14 9.12 -7.99 -6.93
CA ALA A 14 8.86 -8.28 -8.35
C ALA A 14 7.41 -7.98 -8.73
N CYS A 15 6.95 -8.39 -9.93
CA CYS A 15 5.58 -8.19 -10.39
C CYS A 15 4.68 -9.34 -9.88
N PRO A 16 3.79 -9.12 -8.89
CA PRO A 16 3.34 -7.83 -8.37
C PRO A 16 4.07 -7.35 -7.11
N GLU A 17 4.36 -6.04 -7.05
CA GLU A 17 5.03 -5.41 -5.92
C GLU A 17 4.02 -5.28 -4.77
N GLN A 18 4.41 -5.75 -3.57
CA GLN A 18 3.48 -5.96 -2.46
C GLN A 18 4.05 -5.51 -1.12
N TYR A 19 3.17 -4.99 -0.27
CA TYR A 19 3.51 -4.59 1.09
C TYR A 19 2.47 -5.06 2.10
N ASP A 20 2.94 -5.63 3.19
CA ASP A 20 2.18 -5.78 4.41
C ASP A 20 2.36 -4.53 5.28
N VAL A 21 1.26 -3.96 5.75
CA VAL A 21 1.27 -2.75 6.58
C VAL A 21 0.99 -3.14 8.02
N PHE A 22 1.91 -2.81 8.92
CA PHE A 22 1.78 -3.06 10.36
C PHE A 22 1.68 -1.77 11.14
N ASP A 23 0.94 -1.76 12.25
CA ASP A 23 0.96 -0.65 13.19
C ASP A 23 2.06 -0.77 14.25
N SER A 24 2.09 0.18 15.18
CA SER A 24 3.06 0.21 16.29
C SER A 24 2.96 -1.00 17.23
N LYS A 25 1.84 -1.72 17.23
CA LYS A 25 1.62 -2.94 18.02
C LYS A 25 2.00 -4.21 17.25
N GLN A 26 2.61 -4.06 16.06
CA GLN A 26 2.91 -5.15 15.14
C GLN A 26 1.68 -5.92 14.63
N THR A 27 0.50 -5.30 14.69
CA THR A 27 -0.71 -5.88 14.10
C THR A 27 -0.75 -5.52 12.62
N LYS A 28 -1.05 -6.50 11.75
CA LYS A 28 -1.27 -6.25 10.33
C LYS A 28 -2.58 -5.49 10.15
N VAL A 29 -2.50 -4.33 9.51
CA VAL A 29 -3.56 -3.31 9.45
C VAL A 29 -3.79 -2.78 8.05
N GLY A 30 -3.06 -3.33 7.08
CA GLY A 30 -3.36 -3.14 5.68
C GLY A 30 -2.49 -4.00 4.80
N TYR A 31 -2.89 -4.09 3.54
CA TYR A 31 -2.17 -4.79 2.48
C TYR A 31 -2.16 -3.90 1.24
N VAL A 32 -0.99 -3.72 0.64
CA VAL A 32 -0.80 -2.91 -0.57
C VAL A 32 -0.31 -3.78 -1.69
N ARG A 33 -0.87 -3.58 -2.89
CA ARG A 33 -0.52 -4.35 -4.08
C ARG A 33 -0.51 -3.47 -5.30
N LEU A 34 0.58 -3.51 -6.05
CA LEU A 34 0.69 -2.93 -7.39
C LEU A 34 0.76 -4.05 -8.42
N ARG A 35 -0.26 -4.14 -9.26
CA ARG A 35 -0.33 -5.15 -10.33
C ARG A 35 -1.05 -4.60 -11.56
N TRP A 36 -0.39 -4.69 -12.71
CA TRP A 36 -0.99 -4.38 -14.02
C TRP A 36 -1.56 -2.96 -14.06
N GLY A 37 -0.76 -2.00 -13.61
CA GLY A 37 -1.18 -0.60 -13.52
C GLY A 37 -2.12 -0.29 -12.36
N ASN A 38 -2.58 -1.26 -11.57
CA ASN A 38 -3.50 -1.01 -10.46
C ASN A 38 -2.78 -1.10 -9.13
N LEU A 39 -2.77 0.01 -8.40
CA LEU A 39 -2.33 0.11 -7.01
C LEU A 39 -3.54 0.11 -6.10
N THR A 40 -3.65 -0.92 -5.27
CA THR A 40 -4.73 -1.04 -4.30
C THR A 40 -4.16 -1.11 -2.88
N ALA A 41 -4.92 -0.59 -1.92
CA ALA A 41 -4.70 -0.84 -0.51
C ALA A 41 -6.00 -1.32 0.16
N GLU A 42 -5.88 -2.42 0.90
CA GLU A 42 -6.97 -3.09 1.59
C GLU A 42 -6.76 -2.99 3.11
N CYS A 43 -7.85 -2.80 3.86
CA CYS A 43 -7.86 -2.68 5.33
C CYS A 43 -8.97 -3.56 5.92
N PRO A 44 -8.74 -4.29 7.03
CA PRO A 44 -7.53 -4.33 7.86
C PRO A 44 -6.43 -5.28 7.35
N ASP A 45 -6.72 -6.17 6.39
CA ASP A 45 -5.75 -7.09 5.78
C ASP A 45 -6.21 -7.41 4.34
N CYS A 46 -5.50 -8.30 3.64
CA CYS A 46 -5.86 -8.86 2.35
C CYS A 46 -7.27 -9.47 2.40
N GLY A 47 -8.15 -9.04 1.49
CA GLY A 47 -9.58 -9.37 1.48
C GLY A 47 -10.44 -8.41 2.31
N GLY A 48 -9.86 -7.34 2.86
CA GLY A 48 -10.56 -6.27 3.54
C GLY A 48 -11.24 -5.30 2.59
N GLU A 49 -11.66 -4.14 3.11
CA GLU A 49 -12.21 -3.06 2.30
C GLU A 49 -11.09 -2.32 1.55
N TYR A 50 -11.36 -1.97 0.29
CA TYR A 50 -10.47 -1.11 -0.48
C TYR A 50 -10.54 0.32 0.07
N VAL A 51 -9.48 0.74 0.75
CA VAL A 51 -9.34 2.10 1.28
C VAL A 51 -8.61 3.04 0.33
N TYR A 52 -7.91 2.47 -0.65
CA TYR A 52 -7.20 3.22 -1.69
C TYR A 52 -7.18 2.41 -2.99
N GLU A 53 -7.46 3.08 -4.10
CA GLU A 53 -7.32 2.54 -5.44
C GLU A 53 -6.77 3.63 -6.37
N HIS A 54 -5.77 3.26 -7.16
CA HIS A 54 -5.21 4.13 -8.18
C HIS A 54 -4.79 3.31 -9.39
N SER A 55 -5.30 3.68 -10.56
CA SER A 55 -4.90 3.11 -11.85
C SER A 55 -3.91 4.05 -12.54
N PHE A 56 -2.74 3.51 -12.86
CA PHE A 56 -1.73 4.17 -13.67
C PHE A 56 -2.09 4.06 -15.16
N GLU A 57 -1.60 5.01 -15.97
CA GLU A 57 -1.76 4.97 -17.43
C GLU A 57 -1.07 3.73 -18.05
N ASP A 58 0.05 3.31 -17.46
CA ASP A 58 0.75 2.08 -17.86
C ASP A 58 0.09 0.85 -17.23
N SER A 59 -0.73 0.16 -18.01
CA SER A 59 -1.43 -1.08 -17.63
C SER A 59 -0.51 -2.28 -17.41
N LEU A 60 0.78 -2.18 -17.71
CA LEU A 60 1.77 -3.21 -17.42
C LEU A 60 2.62 -2.86 -16.19
N LYS A 61 2.38 -1.72 -15.55
CA LYS A 61 3.14 -1.28 -14.37
C LYS A 61 2.97 -2.28 -13.22
N GLY A 62 4.08 -2.88 -12.83
CA GLY A 62 4.15 -3.90 -11.77
C GLY A 62 4.94 -3.46 -10.53
N CYS A 63 5.64 -2.33 -10.64
CA CYS A 63 6.48 -1.73 -9.62
C CYS A 63 6.48 -0.20 -9.81
N PHE A 64 6.88 0.53 -8.77
CA PHE A 64 7.09 1.97 -8.89
C PHE A 64 8.35 2.25 -9.73
N SER A 65 8.30 3.30 -10.54
CA SER A 65 9.39 3.69 -11.43
C SER A 65 10.60 4.20 -10.65
N ASP A 66 10.34 4.88 -9.54
CA ASP A 66 11.36 5.48 -8.68
C ASP A 66 10.94 5.53 -7.20
N SER A 67 11.88 5.90 -6.33
CA SER A 67 11.67 5.96 -4.89
C SER A 67 10.75 7.09 -4.44
N ASP A 68 10.70 8.20 -5.18
CA ASP A 68 9.88 9.36 -4.83
C ASP A 68 8.40 9.07 -5.16
N GLU A 69 8.14 8.46 -6.32
CA GLU A 69 6.83 7.92 -6.70
C GLU A 69 6.35 6.92 -5.64
N ARG A 70 7.18 5.91 -5.32
CA ARG A 70 6.87 4.93 -4.28
C ARG A 70 6.49 5.60 -2.96
N LYS A 71 7.30 6.57 -2.50
CA LYS A 71 7.05 7.25 -1.23
C LYS A 71 5.75 8.05 -1.27
N LYS A 72 5.50 8.82 -2.33
CA LYS A 72 4.28 9.62 -2.52
C LYS A 72 3.01 8.76 -2.39
N TYR A 73 2.97 7.63 -3.10
CA TYR A 73 1.79 6.77 -3.06
C TYR A 73 1.62 6.04 -1.73
N LEU A 74 2.71 5.55 -1.13
CA LEU A 74 2.63 4.92 0.19
C LEU A 74 2.24 5.92 1.29
N GLU A 75 2.60 7.21 1.16
CA GLU A 75 2.13 8.28 2.06
C GLU A 75 0.62 8.53 1.95
N LEU A 76 0.08 8.57 0.74
CA LEU A 76 -1.37 8.67 0.51
C LEU A 76 -2.12 7.46 1.08
N ILE A 77 -1.60 6.26 0.83
CA ILE A 77 -2.18 5.02 1.38
C ILE A 77 -2.15 5.03 2.92
N ALA A 78 -1.06 5.50 3.52
CA ALA A 78 -0.96 5.62 4.98
C ALA A 78 -2.07 6.53 5.54
N ASP A 79 -2.38 7.64 4.88
CA ASP A 79 -3.49 8.51 5.29
C ASP A 79 -4.83 7.80 5.20
N CYS A 80 -5.11 7.12 4.09
CA CYS A 80 -6.35 6.36 3.90
C CYS A 80 -6.54 5.28 4.97
N ILE A 81 -5.48 4.52 5.30
CA ILE A 81 -5.52 3.50 6.37
C ILE A 81 -5.78 4.14 7.73
N LEU A 82 -5.13 5.28 8.03
CA LEU A 82 -5.33 5.99 9.29
C LEU A 82 -6.73 6.58 9.42
N ILE A 83 -7.34 7.03 8.32
CA ILE A 83 -8.73 7.48 8.27
C ILE A 83 -9.67 6.31 8.52
N SER A 84 -9.49 5.19 7.81
CA SER A 84 -10.30 3.97 7.98
C SER A 84 -10.26 3.43 9.41
N LYS A 85 -9.11 3.50 10.09
CA LYS A 85 -8.98 3.10 11.51
C LYS A 85 -9.66 4.02 12.53
N ARG A 86 -10.06 5.23 12.13
CA ARG A 86 -10.71 6.23 13.02
C ARG A 86 -12.24 6.24 12.89
N SER A 87 -12.79 5.59 11.88
CA SER A 87 -14.23 5.38 11.68
C SER A 87 -14.73 4.17 12.47
#